data_AF-A0AB36ZVB1-F1
#
_entry.id   AF-A0AB36ZVB1-F1
#
_cell.length_a   1.000
_cell.length_b   1.000
_cell.length_c   1.000
_cell.angle_alpha   90.00
_cell.angle_beta   90.00
_cell.angle_gamma   90.00
#
_symmetry.space_group_name_H-M   'P 1'
#
loop_
_entity.id
_entity.type
_entity.pdbx_description
1 polymer ?
#
loop_
_entity_poly.entity_id
_entity_poly.type
_entity_poly.pdbx_seq_one_letter_code
_entity_poly.pdbx_strand_id
1 'polypeptide(L)'
;MLPLAELALKEQYEITNNYEFVFISSQKKPFYSHDIINVRLKKVLKANKIQVRKLYNLRHTFASQLIAVGEDITWVSKTLGHKDTQTTLMYYTKFIKKGEDERLEKISKIGANFGANIFDSGSKADK
;
A
#
# COMPACT_ATOMS: atom_id res chain seq x y z
N MET A 1 -7.01 9.10 -0.21
CA MET A 1 -7.27 8.21 -1.38
C MET A 1 -6.13 8.41 -2.36
N LEU A 2 -5.72 7.41 -3.14
CA LEU A 2 -4.68 7.60 -4.15
C LEU A 2 -5.20 8.54 -5.26
N PRO A 3 -4.40 9.50 -5.76
CA PRO A 3 -4.84 10.44 -6.80
C PRO A 3 -5.40 9.75 -8.04
N LEU A 4 -4.76 8.66 -8.48
CA LEU A 4 -5.22 7.88 -9.64
C LEU A 4 -6.58 7.21 -9.40
N ALA A 5 -6.83 6.75 -8.17
CA ALA A 5 -8.11 6.14 -7.83
C ALA A 5 -9.23 7.19 -7.77
N GLU A 6 -8.93 8.39 -7.28
CA GLU A 6 -9.87 9.50 -7.26
C GLU A 6 -10.26 9.93 -8.68
N LEU A 7 -9.28 10.08 -9.59
CA LEU A 7 -9.53 10.41 -10.99
C LEU A 7 -10.42 9.37 -11.66
N ALA A 8 -10.09 8.08 -11.52
CA ALA A 8 -10.90 6.99 -12.08
C ALA A 8 -12.33 6.97 -11.52
N LEU A 9 -12.52 7.32 -10.25
CA LEU A 9 -13.87 7.40 -9.65
C LEU A 9 -14.66 8.61 -10.14
N LYS A 10 -14.01 9.76 -10.37
CA LYS A 10 -14.67 10.94 -10.98
C LYS A 10 -15.12 10.64 -12.40
N GLU A 11 -14.25 10.04 -13.23
CA GLU A 11 -14.61 9.62 -14.59
C GLU A 11 -15.77 8.62 -14.58
N GLN A 12 -15.76 7.65 -13.65
CA GLN A 12 -16.87 6.71 -13.50
C GLN A 12 -18.16 7.41 -13.06
N TYR A 13 -18.07 8.41 -12.18
CA TYR A 13 -19.23 9.17 -11.70
C TYR A 13 -19.92 9.94 -12.81
N GLU A 14 -19.20 10.52 -13.77
CA GLU A 14 -19.82 11.18 -14.94
C GLU A 14 -20.72 10.23 -15.74
N ILE A 15 -20.44 8.94 -15.72
CA ILE A 15 -21.21 7.91 -16.43
C ILE A 15 -22.40 7.42 -15.57
N THR A 16 -22.23 7.36 -14.25
CA THR A 16 -23.19 6.68 -13.34
C THR A 16 -23.88 7.59 -12.32
N ASN A 17 -23.69 8.91 -12.37
CA ASN A 17 -24.26 9.89 -11.43
C ASN A 17 -25.79 9.83 -11.27
N ASN A 18 -26.51 9.33 -12.28
CA ASN A 18 -27.96 9.16 -12.25
C ASN A 18 -28.42 7.83 -11.62
N TYR A 19 -27.50 7.03 -11.07
CA TYR A 19 -27.78 5.77 -10.41
C TYR A 19 -27.31 5.77 -8.96
N GLU A 20 -27.94 4.94 -8.14
CA GLU A 20 -27.61 4.80 -6.72
C GLU A 20 -26.19 4.23 -6.49
N PHE A 21 -25.70 3.38 -7.39
CA PHE A 21 -24.40 2.71 -7.27
C PHE A 21 -23.40 3.20 -8.31
N VAL A 22 -22.16 3.43 -7.88
CA VAL A 22 -21.05 3.85 -8.77
C VAL A 22 -20.73 2.77 -9.83
N PHE A 23 -20.76 1.49 -9.44
CA PHE A 23 -20.47 0.36 -10.33
C PHE A 23 -21.74 -0.43 -10.66
N ILE A 24 -22.18 -0.34 -11.90
CA ILE A 24 -23.40 -1.00 -12.40
C ILE A 24 -23.11 -1.96 -13.56
N SER A 25 -23.97 -2.96 -13.71
CA SER A 25 -24.01 -3.85 -14.86
C SER A 25 -24.68 -3.19 -16.07
N SER A 26 -24.67 -3.87 -17.22
CA SER A 26 -25.40 -3.41 -18.42
C SER A 26 -26.91 -3.29 -18.20
N GLN A 27 -27.45 -3.96 -17.17
CA GLN A 27 -28.86 -3.88 -16.78
C GLN A 27 -29.13 -2.72 -15.79
N LYS A 28 -28.14 -1.83 -15.56
CA LYS A 28 -28.24 -0.69 -14.62
C LYS A 28 -28.48 -1.09 -13.15
N LYS A 29 -28.15 -2.33 -12.81
CA LYS A 29 -28.21 -2.88 -11.45
C LYS A 29 -26.80 -3.13 -10.91
N PRO A 30 -26.57 -3.08 -9.59
CA PRO A 30 -25.28 -3.40 -9.01
C PRO A 30 -24.83 -4.83 -9.35
N PHE A 31 -23.51 -5.07 -9.33
CA PHE A 31 -22.99 -6.41 -9.50
C PHE A 31 -23.31 -7.28 -8.28
N TYR A 32 -23.96 -8.41 -8.51
CA TYR A 32 -24.36 -9.33 -7.43
C TYR A 32 -23.25 -10.30 -6.97
N SER A 33 -22.20 -10.49 -7.77
CA SER A 33 -21.08 -11.37 -7.42
C SER A 33 -19.75 -10.87 -7.97
N HIS A 34 -18.71 -11.08 -7.16
CA HIS A 34 -17.32 -10.86 -7.52
C HIS A 34 -16.84 -11.77 -8.66
N ASP A 35 -17.51 -12.90 -8.91
CA ASP A 35 -17.18 -13.82 -10.00
C ASP A 35 -17.40 -13.19 -11.38
N ILE A 36 -18.46 -12.38 -11.52
CA ILE A 36 -18.77 -11.68 -12.77
C ILE A 36 -17.64 -10.69 -13.10
N ILE A 37 -17.15 -9.99 -12.07
CA ILE A 37 -16.03 -9.06 -12.19
C ILE A 37 -14.75 -9.83 -12.52
N ASN A 38 -14.49 -10.96 -11.84
CA ASN A 38 -13.35 -11.84 -12.13
C ASN A 38 -13.32 -12.33 -13.58
N VAL A 39 -14.47 -12.73 -14.14
CA VAL A 39 -14.55 -13.18 -15.55
C VAL A 39 -14.16 -12.05 -16.50
N ARG A 40 -14.66 -10.83 -16.26
CA ARG A 40 -14.31 -9.66 -17.07
C ARG A 40 -12.82 -9.31 -16.93
N LEU A 41 -12.29 -9.30 -15.71
CA LEU A 41 -10.87 -9.07 -15.46
C LEU A 41 -10.00 -10.09 -16.21
N LYS A 42 -10.34 -11.38 -16.16
CA LYS A 42 -9.62 -12.44 -16.89
C LYS A 42 -9.58 -12.17 -18.39
N LYS A 43 -10.67 -11.69 -18.99
CA LYS A 43 -10.73 -11.35 -20.42
C LYS A 43 -9.77 -10.19 -20.74
N VAL A 44 -9.79 -9.14 -19.94
CA VAL A 44 -8.89 -7.98 -20.10
C VAL A 44 -7.42 -8.39 -19.96
N LEU A 45 -7.08 -9.20 -18.95
CA LEU A 45 -5.70 -9.68 -18.75
C LEU A 45 -5.21 -10.50 -19.94
N LYS A 46 -6.04 -11.43 -20.45
CA LYS A 46 -5.70 -12.24 -21.63
C LYS A 46 -5.50 -11.40 -22.88
N ALA A 47 -6.37 -10.42 -23.13
CA ALA A 47 -6.26 -9.52 -24.28
C ALA A 47 -4.95 -8.72 -24.26
N ASN A 48 -4.45 -8.37 -23.07
CA ASN A 48 -3.20 -7.65 -22.88
C ASN A 48 -1.97 -8.56 -22.65
N LYS A 49 -2.11 -9.88 -22.86
CA LYS A 49 -1.03 -10.87 -22.64
C LYS A 49 -0.44 -10.85 -21.21
N ILE A 50 -1.25 -10.46 -20.23
CA ILE A 50 -0.88 -10.46 -18.81
C ILE A 50 -1.30 -11.80 -18.19
N GLN A 51 -0.43 -12.37 -17.34
CA GLN A 51 -0.72 -13.59 -16.61
C GLN A 51 -2.04 -13.45 -15.82
N VAL A 52 -2.94 -14.41 -15.98
CA VAL A 52 -4.24 -14.39 -15.32
C VAL A 52 -4.08 -14.48 -13.81
N ARG A 53 -4.69 -13.53 -13.09
CA ARG A 53 -4.71 -13.46 -11.63
C ARG A 53 -6.15 -13.22 -11.14
N LYS A 54 -6.45 -13.65 -9.91
CA LYS A 54 -7.73 -13.40 -9.26
C LYS A 54 -7.83 -11.93 -8.83
N LEU A 55 -9.03 -11.36 -8.77
CA LEU A 55 -9.26 -9.97 -8.35
C LEU A 55 -8.64 -9.66 -6.98
N TYR A 56 -8.73 -10.59 -6.03
CA TYR A 56 -8.12 -10.46 -4.69
C TYR A 56 -6.60 -10.22 -4.72
N ASN A 57 -5.90 -10.70 -5.76
CA ASN A 57 -4.46 -10.48 -5.91
C ASN A 57 -4.11 -9.01 -6.17
N LEU A 58 -5.02 -8.20 -6.71
CA LEU A 58 -4.78 -6.76 -6.91
C LEU A 58 -4.55 -6.06 -5.57
N ARG A 59 -5.33 -6.42 -4.54
CA ARG A 59 -5.14 -5.94 -3.16
C ARG A 59 -3.76 -6.33 -2.64
N HIS A 60 -3.33 -7.56 -2.93
CA HIS A 60 -2.01 -8.03 -2.54
C HIS A 60 -0.88 -7.29 -3.24
N THR A 61 -1.00 -7.09 -4.56
CA THR A 61 -0.02 -6.36 -5.35
C THR A 61 0.13 -4.94 -4.84
N PHE A 62 -0.99 -4.24 -4.61
CA PHE A 62 -0.99 -2.88 -4.05
C PHE A 62 -0.22 -2.81 -2.72
N ALA A 63 -0.54 -3.69 -1.77
CA ALA A 63 0.13 -3.73 -0.48
C ALA A 63 1.63 -4.04 -0.60
N SER A 64 2.00 -5.06 -1.40
CA SER A 64 3.39 -5.44 -1.59
C SER A 64 4.23 -4.35 -2.26
N GLN A 65 3.64 -3.60 -3.21
CA GLN A 65 4.32 -2.51 -3.90
C GLN A 65 4.62 -1.36 -2.95
N LEU A 66 3.64 -0.93 -2.14
CA LEU A 66 3.85 0.14 -1.16
C LEU A 66 4.90 -0.23 -0.13
N ILE A 67 4.85 -1.46 0.37
CA ILE A 67 5.82 -1.94 1.37
C ILE A 67 7.22 -2.07 0.76
N ALA A 68 7.33 -2.49 -0.50
CA ALA A 68 8.60 -2.55 -1.21
C ALA A 68 9.23 -1.16 -1.45
N VAL A 69 8.41 -0.13 -1.65
CA VAL A 69 8.86 1.28 -1.75
C VAL A 69 9.24 1.87 -0.38
N GLY A 70 8.89 1.17 0.72
CA GLY A 70 9.26 1.56 2.08
C GLY A 70 8.20 2.34 2.83
N GLU A 71 6.95 2.33 2.35
CA GLU A 71 5.82 2.96 3.05
C GLU A 71 5.50 2.30 4.39
N ASP A 72 4.86 3.06 5.27
CA ASP A 72 4.48 2.58 6.60
C ASP A 72 3.42 1.47 6.51
N ILE A 73 3.77 0.29 7.01
CA ILE A 73 2.92 -0.90 7.04
C ILE A 73 1.62 -0.64 7.81
N THR A 74 1.66 0.17 8.87
CA THR A 74 0.45 0.52 9.64
C THR A 74 -0.50 1.36 8.80
N TRP A 75 0.02 2.32 8.03
CA TRP A 75 -0.75 3.13 7.10
C TRP A 75 -1.31 2.29 5.94
N VAL A 76 -0.49 1.41 5.36
CA VAL A 76 -0.91 0.46 4.31
C VAL A 76 -2.05 -0.43 4.84
N SER A 77 -1.91 -0.98 6.04
CA SER A 77 -2.92 -1.84 6.66
C SER A 77 -4.24 -1.12 6.91
N LYS A 78 -4.18 0.14 7.38
CA LYS A 78 -5.35 1.00 7.58
C LYS A 78 -6.03 1.32 6.25
N THR A 79 -5.25 1.60 5.21
CA THR A 79 -5.76 1.86 3.85
C THR A 79 -6.45 0.64 3.25
N LEU A 80 -5.95 -0.56 3.57
CA LEU A 80 -6.59 -1.82 3.21
C LEU A 80 -7.80 -2.16 4.08
N GLY A 81 -8.13 -1.40 5.12
CA GLY A 81 -9.26 -1.70 6.01
C GLY A 81 -9.13 -3.05 6.71
N HIS A 82 -7.91 -3.55 6.91
CA HIS A 82 -7.70 -4.77 7.70
C HIS A 82 -7.99 -4.46 9.16
N LYS A 83 -8.89 -5.24 9.78
CA LYS A 83 -9.22 -5.14 11.21
C LYS A 83 -7.99 -5.45 12.09
N ASP A 84 -7.09 -6.27 11.58
CA ASP A 84 -5.86 -6.67 12.24
C ASP A 84 -4.64 -6.37 11.36
N THR A 85 -3.74 -5.54 11.90
CA THR A 85 -2.47 -5.15 11.28
C THR A 85 -1.47 -6.30 11.22
N GLN A 86 -1.63 -7.32 12.08
CA GLN A 86 -0.76 -8.51 12.11
C GLN A 86 -0.83 -9.31 10.82
N THR A 87 -2.01 -9.38 10.18
CA THR A 87 -2.18 -10.06 8.89
C THR A 87 -1.30 -9.39 7.82
N THR A 88 -1.31 -8.05 7.76
CA THR A 88 -0.48 -7.27 6.83
C THR A 88 1.00 -7.48 7.14
N LEU A 89 1.39 -7.43 8.41
CA LEU A 89 2.79 -7.64 8.81
C LEU A 89 3.28 -9.04 8.39
N MET A 90 2.52 -10.10 8.67
CA MET A 90 2.91 -11.47 8.34
C MET A 90 3.06 -11.71 6.84
N TYR A 91 2.13 -11.22 6.01
CA TYR A 91 2.16 -11.50 4.57
C TYR A 91 3.18 -10.68 3.79
N TYR A 92 3.53 -9.47 4.26
CA TYR A 92 4.28 -8.52 3.45
C TYR A 92 5.64 -8.09 4.00
N THR A 93 5.99 -8.45 5.24
CA THR A 93 7.32 -8.20 5.83
C THR A 93 8.47 -8.70 4.95
N LYS A 94 8.29 -9.81 4.23
CA LYS A 94 9.27 -10.33 3.26
C LYS A 94 9.63 -9.38 2.12
N PHE A 95 8.81 -8.36 1.86
CA PHE A 95 9.06 -7.35 0.83
C PHE A 95 9.79 -6.11 1.38
N ILE A 96 10.04 -6.04 2.70
CA ILE A 96 10.87 -5.01 3.31
C ILE A 96 12.33 -5.31 2.97
N LYS A 97 12.75 -4.95 1.76
CA LYS A 97 14.18 -4.90 1.39
C LYS A 97 14.76 -3.57 1.85
N LYS A 98 14.93 -3.39 3.16
CA LYS A 98 15.95 -2.44 3.62
C LYS A 98 17.25 -3.22 3.62
N GLY A 99 18.20 -2.82 2.78
CA GLY A 99 19.56 -3.38 2.82
C GLY A 99 20.08 -3.25 4.25
N GLU A 100 20.68 -4.32 4.76
CA GLU A 100 21.24 -4.34 6.11
C GLU A 100 22.20 -3.16 6.32
N ASP A 101 22.97 -2.83 5.28
CA ASP A 101 23.87 -1.69 5.19
C ASP A 101 23.17 -0.34 5.41
N GLU A 102 22.00 -0.12 4.82
CA GLU A 102 21.26 1.14 4.93
C GLU A 102 20.63 1.31 6.33
N ARG A 103 20.30 0.19 6.99
CA ARG A 103 19.87 0.19 8.40
C ARG A 103 21.04 0.48 9.32
N LEU A 104 22.18 -0.16 9.10
CA LEU A 104 23.39 0.05 9.87
C LEU A 104 23.88 1.50 9.75
N GLU A 105 23.80 2.10 8.56
CA GLU A 105 24.18 3.50 8.34
C GLU A 105 23.26 4.48 9.07
N LYS A 106 21.94 4.21 9.14
CA LYS A 106 21.01 5.01 9.94
C LYS A 106 21.24 4.86 11.44
N ILE A 107 21.53 3.64 11.90
CA ILE A 107 21.85 3.37 13.31
C ILE A 107 23.17 4.04 13.70
N SER A 108 24.21 4.00 12.85
CA SER A 108 25.49 4.64 13.12
C SER A 108 25.35 6.17 13.21
N LYS A 109 24.53 6.79 12.34
CA LYS A 109 24.19 8.21 12.41
C LYS A 109 23.46 8.59 13.72
N ILE A 110 22.59 7.71 14.23
CA ILE A 110 21.94 7.91 15.55
C ILE A 110 22.97 7.80 16.68
N GLY A 111 23.83 6.78 16.65
CA GLY A 111 24.90 6.57 17.64
C GLY A 111 25.92 7.72 17.67
N ALA A 112 26.27 8.28 16.51
CA ALA A 112 27.15 9.44 16.40
C ALA A 112 26.52 10.70 17.04
N ASN A 113 25.21 10.93 16.83
CA ASN A 113 24.48 12.04 17.45
C ASN A 113 24.25 11.86 18.95
N PHE A 114 24.17 10.61 19.44
CA PHE A 114 24.10 10.31 20.87
C PHE A 114 25.48 10.47 21.54
N GLY A 115 26.55 10.01 20.89
CA GLY A 115 27.92 10.13 21.40
C GLY A 115 28.43 11.56 21.47
N ALA A 116 28.05 12.42 20.51
CA ALA A 116 28.46 13.82 20.51
C ALA A 116 27.87 14.65 21.67
N ASN A 117 26.67 14.29 22.17
CA ASN A 117 25.99 15.04 23.24
C ASN A 117 26.39 14.63 24.67
N ILE A 118 27.14 13.53 24.86
CA ILE A 118 27.61 13.11 26.19
C ILE A 118 28.94 13.78 26.57
N PHE A 119 29.79 14.13 25.59
CA PHE A 119 31.10 14.73 25.87
C PHE A 119 31.10 16.27 25.97
N ASP A 120 30.01 16.95 25.64
CA ASP A 120 29.94 18.42 25.63
C ASP A 120 29.30 19.04 26.90
N SER A 121 28.86 18.23 27.87
CA SER A 121 28.26 18.71 29.13
C SER A 121 29.12 18.48 30.38
N GLY A 122 30.40 18.13 30.21
CA GLY A 122 31.27 17.69 31.32
C GLY A 122 32.66 18.31 31.38
N SER A 123 32.87 19.56 30.95
CA SER A 123 34.13 20.27 31.22
C SER A 123 33.90 21.74 31.55
N LYS A 124 33.54 21.99 32.81
CA LYS A 124 34.02 23.16 33.55
C LYS A 124 34.48 22.67 34.91
N ALA A 125 35.74 22.24 34.96
CA ALA A 125 36.51 22.26 36.18
C ALA A 125 36.79 23.74 36.52
N ASP A 126 35.99 24.31 37.41
CA ASP A 126 36.34 25.57 38.06
C ASP A 126 37.20 25.25 39.29
N LYS A 127 38.29 26.03 39.39
CA LYS A 127 39.34 26.02 40.41
C LYS A 127 38.81 26.36 41.80
#